data_AF-A0AAW9L5X4-F1
#
_entry.id   AF-A0AAW9L5X4-F1
#
_cell.length_a   1.000
_cell.length_b   1.000
_cell.length_c   1.000
_cell.angle_alpha   90.00
_cell.angle_beta   90.00
_cell.angle_gamma   90.00
#
_symmetry.space_group_name_H-M   'P 1'
#
loop_
_entity.id
_entity.type
_entity.pdbx_description
1 polymer ?
#
loop_
_entity_poly.entity_id
_entity_poly.type
_entity_poly.pdbx_seq_one_letter_code
_entity_poly.pdbx_strand_id
1 'polypeptide(L)'
;MAGPLRFRRSSERWTESRVQSALLKPLDQRFGATMTTTWYKLHGPYETRRLEMDNGDLALFAWSTPEATGSPPEAYWLGNTETPETLWRTDKYTFDEVSDPISEWAERELFAQLEHDDPWLAANEHLTRFFLPVFCSKDGRDTTREFFREHASGFPDADRDDGLAFYDRLMSRGLLDDHRYTMAAKLGTSERLEVDRMCSTMAEFNAAKLLADAGHDFVPEVEMDSGHALDFRVGDTLVEVTRPKPPRRRNAGTPQAAVRQTVGSKTSGQLDVHDDAFLLVDCTSFRDDEWNAVRAEQPAVGHEPTVVFRMRPDDHAEGYAVGDVPLDLGGGIRWV
;
A
#
# COMPACT_ATOMS: atom_id res chain seq x y z
N MET A 1 5.81 -16.49 3.36
CA MET A 1 4.91 -15.39 3.75
C MET A 1 4.34 -14.75 2.52
N ALA A 2 3.03 -14.49 2.56
CA ALA A 2 2.34 -13.58 1.65
C ALA A 2 3.06 -12.22 1.63
N GLY A 3 3.15 -11.61 0.47
CA GLY A 3 3.68 -10.26 0.33
C GLY A 3 3.25 -9.67 -1.01
N PRO A 4 3.50 -8.37 -1.23
CA PRO A 4 3.26 -7.75 -2.52
C PRO A 4 3.96 -8.52 -3.64
N LEU A 5 3.43 -8.37 -4.86
CA LEU A 5 4.04 -8.96 -6.04
C LEU A 5 5.51 -8.52 -6.16
N ARG A 6 6.35 -9.51 -6.44
CA ARG A 6 7.79 -9.36 -6.65
C ARG A 6 8.24 -10.25 -7.78
N PHE A 7 9.20 -9.77 -8.53
CA PHE A 7 9.89 -10.55 -9.54
C PHE A 7 10.71 -11.65 -8.88
N ARG A 8 10.87 -12.74 -9.61
CA ARG A 8 11.86 -13.77 -9.39
C ARG A 8 12.80 -13.80 -10.58
N ARG A 9 14.11 -13.67 -10.32
CA ARG A 9 15.11 -13.64 -11.39
C ARG A 9 15.83 -14.98 -11.49
N SER A 10 15.93 -15.51 -12.70
CA SER A 10 16.67 -16.72 -13.02
C SER A 10 17.80 -16.37 -14.00
N SER A 11 19.02 -16.85 -13.71
CA SER A 11 20.17 -16.78 -14.62
C SER A 11 20.34 -18.03 -15.46
N GLU A 12 19.31 -18.88 -15.53
CA GLU A 12 19.34 -20.10 -16.33
C GLU A 12 18.92 -19.82 -17.77
N ARG A 13 19.29 -20.73 -18.69
CA ARG A 13 18.84 -20.64 -20.08
C ARG A 13 17.37 -21.08 -20.18
N TRP A 14 16.56 -20.24 -20.81
CA TRP A 14 15.15 -20.48 -21.09
C TRP A 14 14.90 -20.55 -22.60
N THR A 15 13.94 -21.38 -22.97
CA THR A 15 13.39 -21.52 -24.32
C THR A 15 11.89 -21.71 -24.17
N GLU A 16 11.13 -21.46 -25.22
CA GLU A 16 9.69 -21.71 -25.19
C GLU A 16 9.35 -23.15 -24.79
N SER A 17 10.08 -24.15 -25.30
CA SER A 17 9.88 -25.56 -24.91
C SER A 17 10.10 -25.78 -23.41
N ARG A 18 11.12 -25.12 -22.84
CA ARG A 18 11.36 -25.18 -21.39
C ARG A 18 10.23 -24.52 -20.61
N VAL A 19 9.76 -23.34 -21.03
CA VAL A 19 8.61 -22.65 -20.42
C VAL A 19 7.39 -23.56 -20.40
N GLN A 20 7.08 -24.21 -21.52
CA GLN A 20 5.97 -25.17 -21.60
C GLN A 20 6.14 -26.34 -20.62
N SER A 21 7.32 -26.95 -20.57
CA SER A 21 7.54 -28.14 -19.73
C SER A 21 7.67 -27.84 -18.23
N ALA A 22 8.29 -26.70 -17.88
CA ALA A 22 8.75 -26.41 -16.52
C ALA A 22 7.89 -25.38 -15.79
N LEU A 23 7.14 -24.55 -16.53
CA LEU A 23 6.21 -23.55 -15.96
C LEU A 23 4.76 -23.93 -16.27
N LEU A 24 4.40 -24.04 -17.56
CA LEU A 24 3.01 -24.27 -17.96
C LEU A 24 2.47 -25.61 -17.47
N LYS A 25 3.15 -26.72 -17.78
CA LYS A 25 2.66 -28.07 -17.42
C LYS A 25 2.33 -28.25 -15.93
N PRO A 26 3.19 -27.90 -14.96
CA PRO A 26 2.84 -28.05 -13.55
C PRO A 26 1.70 -27.13 -13.09
N LEU A 27 1.61 -25.92 -13.66
CA LEU A 27 0.49 -25.01 -13.37
C LEU A 27 -0.81 -25.52 -13.97
N ASP A 28 -0.76 -26.06 -15.18
CA ASP A 28 -1.93 -26.60 -15.88
C ASP A 28 -2.53 -27.79 -15.15
N GLN A 29 -1.68 -28.73 -14.74
CA GLN A 29 -2.09 -29.89 -13.96
C GLN A 29 -2.77 -29.55 -12.63
N ARG A 30 -2.52 -28.35 -12.09
CA ARG A 30 -3.01 -27.96 -10.77
C ARG A 30 -4.13 -26.91 -10.81
N PHE A 31 -4.06 -25.98 -11.76
CA PHE A 31 -4.90 -24.78 -11.80
C PHE A 31 -5.58 -24.56 -13.15
N GLY A 32 -5.41 -25.46 -14.14
CA GLY A 32 -5.96 -25.30 -15.48
C GLY A 32 -5.36 -24.06 -16.15
N ALA A 33 -4.11 -24.16 -16.56
CA ALA A 33 -3.30 -23.01 -16.95
C ALA A 33 -3.12 -23.01 -18.46
N THR A 34 -3.37 -21.88 -19.09
CA THR A 34 -3.14 -21.66 -20.52
C THR A 34 -2.01 -20.68 -20.73
N MET A 35 -1.15 -20.93 -21.72
CA MET A 35 -0.09 -19.99 -22.11
C MET A 35 -0.52 -19.17 -23.32
N THR A 36 -0.50 -17.85 -23.18
CA THR A 36 -0.90 -16.87 -24.20
C THR A 36 0.22 -15.88 -24.48
N THR A 37 -0.01 -15.05 -25.50
CA THR A 37 0.83 -13.87 -25.76
C THR A 37 0.47 -12.75 -24.79
N THR A 38 1.46 -11.99 -24.36
CA THR A 38 1.25 -10.77 -23.58
C THR A 38 0.50 -9.73 -24.39
N TRP A 39 -0.30 -8.89 -23.74
CA TRP A 39 -1.03 -7.81 -24.40
C TRP A 39 -0.11 -6.68 -24.88
N TYR A 40 0.98 -6.46 -24.15
CA TYR A 40 2.03 -5.51 -24.46
C TYR A 40 3.30 -6.25 -24.83
N LYS A 41 3.96 -5.73 -25.87
CA LYS A 41 5.25 -6.22 -26.32
C LYS A 41 6.34 -5.61 -25.44
N LEU A 42 7.13 -6.46 -24.79
CA LEU A 42 8.42 -6.05 -24.25
C LEU A 42 9.40 -5.85 -25.42
N HIS A 43 9.94 -4.64 -25.54
CA HIS A 43 10.94 -4.35 -26.56
C HIS A 43 12.32 -4.88 -26.13
N GLY A 44 13.19 -5.11 -27.11
CA GLY A 44 14.54 -5.61 -26.87
C GLY A 44 14.67 -7.13 -27.03
N PRO A 45 15.62 -7.76 -26.33
CA PRO A 45 16.05 -9.14 -26.58
C PRO A 45 15.21 -10.20 -25.83
N TYR A 46 14.08 -9.80 -25.27
CA TYR A 46 13.24 -10.67 -24.46
C TYR A 46 12.11 -11.30 -25.27
N GLU A 47 11.90 -12.60 -25.04
CA GLU A 47 10.65 -13.27 -25.34
C GLU A 47 9.75 -13.21 -24.10
N THR A 48 8.44 -13.07 -24.31
CA THR A 48 7.46 -12.95 -23.22
C THR A 48 6.31 -13.93 -23.37
N ARG A 49 5.84 -14.45 -22.25
CA ARG A 49 4.64 -15.28 -22.18
C ARG A 49 3.81 -14.88 -20.97
N ARG A 50 2.50 -15.03 -21.14
CA ARG A 50 1.51 -14.87 -20.10
C ARG A 50 0.90 -16.24 -19.83
N LEU A 51 0.76 -16.60 -18.56
CA LEU A 51 0.14 -17.82 -18.11
C LEU A 51 -1.11 -17.44 -17.31
N GLU A 52 -2.27 -17.92 -17.73
CA GLU A 52 -3.57 -17.62 -17.13
C GLU A 52 -4.15 -18.90 -16.56
N MET A 53 -4.61 -18.83 -15.32
CA MET A 53 -5.13 -19.98 -14.57
C MET A 53 -6.66 -19.87 -14.50
N ASP A 54 -7.36 -21.01 -14.47
CA ASP A 54 -8.82 -21.05 -14.43
C ASP A 54 -9.43 -20.36 -13.19
N ASN A 55 -8.65 -20.20 -12.12
CA ASN A 55 -9.03 -19.48 -10.91
C ASN A 55 -8.85 -17.95 -11.01
N GLY A 56 -8.50 -17.44 -12.19
CA GLY A 56 -8.23 -16.02 -12.44
C GLY A 56 -6.88 -15.53 -11.93
N ASP A 57 -5.97 -16.43 -11.49
CA ASP A 57 -4.58 -16.06 -11.29
C ASP A 57 -3.86 -15.91 -12.64
N LEU A 58 -2.79 -15.13 -12.65
CA LEU A 58 -1.92 -14.96 -13.80
C LEU A 58 -0.45 -14.96 -13.39
N ALA A 59 0.40 -15.28 -14.36
CA ALA A 59 1.82 -15.04 -14.29
C ALA A 59 2.36 -14.51 -15.60
N LEU A 60 3.35 -13.64 -15.49
CA LEU A 60 4.12 -13.05 -16.55
C LEU A 60 5.52 -13.66 -16.50
N PHE A 61 6.03 -14.05 -17.66
CA PHE A 61 7.37 -14.58 -17.80
C PHE A 61 8.08 -13.92 -18.97
N ALA A 62 9.24 -13.31 -18.71
CA ALA A 62 10.11 -12.75 -19.73
C ALA A 62 11.47 -13.43 -19.64
N TRP A 63 12.07 -13.80 -20.79
CA TRP A 63 13.43 -14.33 -20.81
C TRP A 63 14.20 -13.86 -22.03
N SER A 64 15.51 -13.71 -21.86
CA SER A 64 16.45 -13.42 -22.92
C SER A 64 17.34 -14.63 -23.18
N THR A 65 17.86 -14.70 -24.40
CA THR A 65 18.85 -15.71 -24.79
C THR A 65 20.21 -15.05 -24.99
N PRO A 66 21.33 -15.74 -24.67
CA PRO A 66 22.66 -15.18 -24.89
C PRO A 66 22.91 -14.80 -26.34
N GLU A 67 22.28 -15.52 -27.28
CA GLU A 67 22.34 -15.22 -28.70
C GLU A 67 21.68 -13.88 -29.06
N ALA A 68 20.64 -13.47 -28.32
CA ALA A 68 19.94 -12.21 -28.53
C ALA A 68 20.60 -11.01 -27.83
N THR A 69 21.27 -11.24 -26.70
CA THR A 69 21.82 -10.17 -25.84
C THR A 69 23.34 -10.01 -25.91
N GLY A 70 24.07 -11.05 -26.32
CA GLY A 70 25.53 -11.13 -26.12
C GLY A 70 25.95 -11.20 -24.65
N SER A 71 25.00 -11.42 -23.74
CA SER A 71 25.17 -11.42 -22.28
C SER A 71 24.69 -12.75 -21.68
N PRO A 72 24.99 -13.06 -20.40
CA PRO A 72 24.41 -14.22 -19.73
C PRO A 72 22.88 -14.24 -19.82
N PRO A 73 22.24 -15.41 -19.84
CA PRO A 73 20.79 -15.50 -19.92
C PRO A 73 20.14 -14.91 -18.66
N GLU A 74 19.02 -14.23 -18.86
CA GLU A 74 18.20 -13.69 -17.78
C GLU A 74 16.73 -13.99 -18.03
N ALA A 75 16.02 -14.35 -16.97
CA ALA A 75 14.58 -14.48 -16.99
C ALA A 75 13.93 -13.92 -15.72
N TYR A 76 12.72 -13.40 -15.88
CA TYR A 76 11.92 -12.75 -14.86
C TYR A 76 10.55 -13.40 -14.80
N TRP A 77 10.17 -13.86 -13.62
CA TRP A 77 8.85 -14.38 -13.30
C TRP A 77 8.14 -13.42 -12.36
N LEU A 78 6.90 -13.06 -12.66
CA LEU A 78 6.02 -12.29 -11.79
C LEU A 78 4.64 -12.91 -11.85
N GLY A 79 4.02 -13.23 -10.72
CA GLY A 79 2.69 -13.80 -10.76
C GLY A 79 2.05 -13.94 -9.39
N ASN A 80 0.73 -13.98 -9.40
CA ASN A 80 -0.10 -14.13 -8.21
C ASN A 80 -0.58 -15.58 -8.00
N THR A 81 0.07 -16.53 -8.66
CA THR A 81 -0.17 -17.97 -8.49
C THR A 81 0.91 -18.63 -7.62
N GLU A 82 0.84 -19.96 -7.49
CA GLU A 82 1.97 -20.72 -6.98
C GLU A 82 3.19 -20.59 -7.89
N THR A 83 4.35 -20.24 -7.31
CA THR A 83 5.61 -20.24 -8.04
C THR A 83 5.99 -21.70 -8.42
N PRO A 84 6.27 -22.01 -9.69
CA PRO A 84 6.78 -23.32 -10.08
C PRO A 84 8.09 -23.69 -9.38
N GLU A 85 8.29 -24.98 -9.08
CA GLU A 85 9.45 -25.47 -8.30
C GLU A 85 10.80 -25.07 -8.89
N THR A 86 10.93 -25.06 -10.22
CA THR A 86 12.17 -24.66 -10.91
C THR A 86 12.59 -23.22 -10.60
N LEU A 87 11.70 -22.40 -10.03
CA LEU A 87 11.96 -21.01 -9.66
C LEU A 87 12.04 -20.81 -8.14
N TRP A 88 11.91 -21.83 -7.29
CA TRP A 88 11.90 -21.64 -5.83
C TRP A 88 13.20 -21.08 -5.26
N ARG A 89 14.35 -21.42 -5.86
CA ARG A 89 15.69 -21.00 -5.43
C ARG A 89 16.14 -19.68 -6.06
N THR A 90 15.23 -18.95 -6.70
CA THR A 90 15.52 -17.62 -7.24
C THR A 90 15.36 -16.55 -6.18
N ASP A 91 16.16 -15.49 -6.30
CA ASP A 91 16.02 -14.28 -5.49
C ASP A 91 14.79 -13.48 -5.93
N LYS A 92 14.24 -12.72 -4.98
CA LYS A 92 13.08 -11.85 -5.18
C LYS A 92 13.50 -10.40 -5.33
N TYR A 93 12.88 -9.70 -6.25
CA TYR A 93 13.15 -8.30 -6.56
C TYR A 93 11.84 -7.49 -6.61
N THR A 94 11.85 -6.26 -6.11
CA THR A 94 10.77 -5.30 -6.30
C THR A 94 10.73 -4.77 -7.74
N PHE A 95 9.78 -3.90 -8.03
CA PHE A 95 9.67 -3.22 -9.33
C PHE A 95 10.84 -2.25 -9.55
N ASP A 96 11.43 -1.70 -8.49
CA ASP A 96 12.54 -0.73 -8.55
C ASP A 96 13.92 -1.42 -8.62
N GLU A 97 13.99 -2.71 -8.27
CA GLU A 97 15.23 -3.50 -8.28
C GLU A 97 15.48 -4.23 -9.61
N VAL A 98 14.51 -4.22 -10.53
CA VAL A 98 14.65 -4.75 -11.90
C VAL A 98 14.80 -3.60 -12.90
N SER A 99 15.27 -3.90 -14.12
CA SER A 99 15.41 -2.86 -15.15
C SER A 99 14.06 -2.26 -15.56
N ASP A 100 14.02 -0.94 -15.82
CA ASP A 100 12.81 -0.21 -16.22
C ASP A 100 11.99 -0.91 -17.32
N PRO A 101 12.57 -1.44 -18.41
CA PRO A 101 11.76 -2.11 -19.45
C PRO A 101 10.98 -3.32 -18.95
N ILE A 102 11.53 -4.08 -17.99
CA ILE A 102 10.86 -5.24 -17.37
C ILE A 102 9.76 -4.78 -16.42
N SER A 103 10.08 -3.78 -15.59
CA SER A 103 9.14 -3.20 -14.63
C SER A 103 7.93 -2.60 -15.36
N GLU A 104 8.15 -1.67 -16.29
CA GLU A 104 7.11 -1.01 -17.08
C GLU A 104 6.23 -1.99 -17.85
N TRP A 105 6.83 -3.01 -18.49
CA TRP A 105 6.07 -4.02 -19.20
C TRP A 105 5.13 -4.79 -18.27
N ALA A 106 5.65 -5.24 -17.12
CA ALA A 106 4.85 -5.99 -16.16
C ALA A 106 3.73 -5.13 -15.55
N GLU A 107 4.03 -3.87 -15.23
CA GLU A 107 3.02 -2.94 -14.74
C GLU A 107 1.91 -2.71 -15.74
N ARG A 108 2.23 -2.57 -17.03
CA ARG A 108 1.22 -2.41 -18.09
C ARG A 108 0.33 -3.64 -18.22
N GLU A 109 0.90 -4.84 -18.17
CA GLU A 109 0.14 -6.10 -18.17
C GLU A 109 -0.81 -6.21 -16.97
N LEU A 110 -0.31 -5.90 -15.77
CA LEU A 110 -1.09 -5.96 -14.54
C LEU A 110 -2.17 -4.87 -14.48
N PHE A 111 -1.86 -3.66 -14.95
CA PHE A 111 -2.82 -2.57 -15.01
C PHE A 111 -3.94 -2.89 -16.00
N ALA A 112 -3.61 -3.38 -17.20
CA ALA A 112 -4.64 -3.81 -18.15
C ALA A 112 -5.48 -4.98 -17.61
N GLN A 113 -4.92 -5.83 -16.73
CA GLN A 113 -5.71 -6.88 -16.10
C GLN A 113 -6.75 -6.26 -15.17
N LEU A 114 -6.35 -5.26 -14.38
CA LEU A 114 -7.26 -4.52 -13.53
C LEU A 114 -8.30 -3.72 -14.33
N GLU A 115 -7.92 -3.13 -15.47
CA GLU A 115 -8.90 -2.48 -16.37
C GLU A 115 -9.97 -3.46 -16.85
N HIS A 116 -9.61 -4.72 -17.07
CA HIS A 116 -10.55 -5.77 -17.46
C HIS A 116 -11.42 -6.25 -16.29
N ASP A 117 -10.80 -6.58 -15.16
CA ASP A 117 -11.47 -7.22 -14.02
C ASP A 117 -12.25 -6.22 -13.14
N ASP A 118 -11.66 -5.06 -12.88
CA ASP A 118 -12.12 -4.05 -11.94
C ASP A 118 -11.97 -2.63 -12.53
N PRO A 119 -12.71 -2.30 -13.63
CA PRO A 119 -12.58 -1.01 -14.31
C PRO A 119 -12.89 0.20 -13.40
N TRP A 120 -13.71 0.00 -12.37
CA TRP A 120 -14.00 1.02 -11.35
C TRP A 120 -12.75 1.41 -10.55
N LEU A 121 -11.83 0.47 -10.32
CA LEU A 121 -10.57 0.73 -9.63
C LEU A 121 -9.58 1.38 -10.61
N ALA A 122 -9.41 0.79 -11.79
CA ALA A 122 -8.47 1.24 -12.81
C ALA A 122 -8.75 2.67 -13.33
N ALA A 123 -10.00 3.16 -13.22
CA ALA A 123 -10.36 4.55 -13.49
C ALA A 123 -9.63 5.57 -12.58
N ASN A 124 -9.04 5.12 -11.47
CA ASN A 124 -8.19 5.88 -10.55
C ASN A 124 -6.75 5.46 -10.78
N GLU A 125 -6.13 6.01 -11.83
CA GLU A 125 -4.86 5.53 -12.38
C GLU A 125 -3.70 5.62 -11.38
N HIS A 126 -3.55 6.76 -10.70
CA HIS A 126 -2.43 6.99 -9.79
C HIS A 126 -2.53 6.09 -8.55
N LEU A 127 -3.74 5.98 -7.98
CA LEU A 127 -4.01 5.06 -6.89
C LEU A 127 -3.73 3.61 -7.31
N THR A 128 -4.26 3.21 -8.46
CA THR A 128 -4.14 1.83 -8.97
C THR A 128 -2.70 1.48 -9.24
N ARG A 129 -1.93 2.37 -9.87
CA ARG A 129 -0.50 2.18 -10.09
C ARG A 129 0.22 2.08 -8.76
N PHE A 130 -0.02 3.00 -7.82
CA PHE A 130 0.67 3.01 -6.53
C PHE A 130 0.56 1.65 -5.81
N PHE A 131 -0.66 1.13 -5.66
CA PHE A 131 -0.93 -0.14 -4.98
C PHE A 131 -0.93 -1.38 -5.88
N LEU A 132 -0.52 -1.27 -7.15
CA LEU A 132 -0.53 -2.37 -8.12
C LEU A 132 0.09 -3.68 -7.59
N PRO A 133 1.25 -3.66 -6.89
CA PRO A 133 1.84 -4.88 -6.34
C PRO A 133 0.95 -5.60 -5.32
N VAL A 134 0.07 -4.85 -4.64
CA VAL A 134 -0.86 -5.37 -3.63
C VAL A 134 -2.19 -5.76 -4.24
N PHE A 135 -2.76 -4.91 -5.11
CA PHE A 135 -4.01 -5.20 -5.83
C PHE A 135 -3.92 -6.42 -6.73
N CYS A 136 -2.71 -6.79 -7.16
CA CYS A 136 -2.48 -7.99 -7.95
C CYS A 136 -1.79 -9.10 -7.16
N SER A 137 -1.56 -8.96 -5.85
CA SER A 137 -0.94 -10.00 -5.03
C SER A 137 -1.84 -11.22 -4.86
N LYS A 138 -1.23 -12.41 -4.70
CA LYS A 138 -1.95 -13.68 -4.53
C LYS A 138 -2.94 -13.63 -3.37
N ASP A 139 -2.43 -13.29 -2.20
CA ASP A 139 -3.20 -13.40 -0.97
C ASP A 139 -3.92 -12.08 -0.62
N GLY A 140 -3.59 -10.97 -1.31
CA GLY A 140 -4.13 -9.64 -1.01
C GLY A 140 -5.12 -9.09 -2.03
N ARG A 141 -5.16 -9.58 -3.29
CA ARG A 141 -5.98 -8.96 -4.34
C ARG A 141 -7.45 -8.83 -3.94
N ASP A 142 -8.04 -9.89 -3.39
CA ASP A 142 -9.48 -9.91 -3.11
C ASP A 142 -9.80 -8.97 -1.94
N THR A 143 -9.05 -9.07 -0.85
CA THR A 143 -9.29 -8.30 0.37
C THR A 143 -8.95 -6.82 0.21
N THR A 144 -7.89 -6.49 -0.53
CA THR A 144 -7.52 -5.09 -0.77
C THR A 144 -8.51 -4.41 -1.71
N ARG A 145 -8.91 -5.08 -2.81
CA ARG A 145 -9.96 -4.55 -3.69
C ARG A 145 -11.30 -4.44 -2.97
N GLU A 146 -11.66 -5.40 -2.13
CA GLU A 146 -12.87 -5.34 -1.28
C GLU A 146 -12.82 -4.16 -0.30
N PHE A 147 -11.67 -3.87 0.32
CA PHE A 147 -11.50 -2.70 1.18
C PHE A 147 -11.79 -1.39 0.45
N PHE A 148 -11.24 -1.20 -0.74
CA PHE A 148 -11.52 0.00 -1.53
C PHE A 148 -12.97 0.04 -2.01
N ARG A 149 -13.56 -1.12 -2.37
CA ARG A 149 -14.93 -1.22 -2.89
C ARG A 149 -16.01 -0.97 -1.84
N GLU A 150 -15.88 -1.59 -0.66
CA GLU A 150 -16.94 -1.69 0.34
C GLU A 150 -16.70 -0.81 1.58
N HIS A 151 -15.48 -0.30 1.76
CA HIS A 151 -15.11 0.49 2.94
C HIS A 151 -14.66 1.91 2.62
N ALA A 152 -14.88 2.37 1.39
CA ALA A 152 -14.57 3.74 0.94
C ALA A 152 -13.15 4.15 1.38
N SER A 153 -12.20 3.23 1.26
CA SER A 153 -10.80 3.47 1.62
C SER A 153 -10.58 3.94 3.08
N GLY A 154 -11.52 3.58 3.97
CA GLY A 154 -11.51 3.95 5.38
C GLY A 154 -12.30 5.20 5.75
N PHE A 155 -13.10 5.79 4.85
CA PHE A 155 -13.97 6.93 5.15
C PHE A 155 -15.42 6.46 5.44
N PRO A 156 -15.89 6.43 6.70
CA PRO A 156 -17.15 5.77 7.08
C PRO A 156 -18.44 6.50 6.62
N ASP A 157 -18.34 7.77 6.24
CA ASP A 157 -19.45 8.61 5.75
C ASP A 157 -19.16 9.13 4.32
N ALA A 158 -18.47 8.32 3.53
CA ALA A 158 -18.20 8.56 2.12
C ALA A 158 -18.62 7.33 1.33
N ASP A 159 -18.81 7.50 0.03
CA ASP A 159 -18.92 6.36 -0.87
C ASP A 159 -17.55 5.93 -1.42
N ARG A 160 -17.58 4.84 -2.19
CA ARG A 160 -16.40 4.28 -2.84
C ARG A 160 -15.68 5.31 -3.70
N ASP A 161 -16.41 6.05 -4.51
CA ASP A 161 -15.84 6.91 -5.54
C ASP A 161 -15.19 8.14 -4.91
N ASP A 162 -15.78 8.69 -3.84
CA ASP A 162 -15.18 9.73 -3.00
C ASP A 162 -13.83 9.28 -2.41
N GLY A 163 -13.82 8.09 -1.79
CA GLY A 163 -12.61 7.54 -1.17
C GLY A 163 -11.51 7.24 -2.18
N LEU A 164 -11.86 6.69 -3.35
CA LEU A 164 -10.91 6.43 -4.44
C LEU A 164 -10.34 7.75 -4.99
N ALA A 165 -11.21 8.71 -5.29
CA ALA A 165 -10.79 9.99 -5.86
C ALA A 165 -9.87 10.76 -4.90
N PHE A 166 -10.10 10.68 -3.58
CA PHE A 166 -9.23 11.28 -2.58
C PHE A 166 -7.79 10.74 -2.68
N TYR A 167 -7.62 9.41 -2.62
CA TYR A 167 -6.28 8.83 -2.66
C TYR A 167 -5.65 8.91 -4.05
N ASP A 168 -6.44 8.88 -5.12
CA ASP A 168 -5.92 9.09 -6.47
C ASP A 168 -5.31 10.49 -6.64
N ARG A 169 -6.02 11.53 -6.16
CA ARG A 169 -5.47 12.90 -6.10
C ARG A 169 -4.21 12.96 -5.25
N LEU A 170 -4.18 12.29 -4.10
CA LEU A 170 -2.97 12.23 -3.27
C LEU A 170 -1.79 11.60 -4.03
N MET A 171 -1.98 10.42 -4.64
CA MET A 171 -0.92 9.73 -5.37
C MET A 171 -0.46 10.49 -6.62
N SER A 172 -1.36 11.25 -7.27
CA SER A 172 -1.00 12.09 -8.43
C SER A 172 0.07 13.14 -8.15
N ARG A 173 0.32 13.46 -6.87
CA ARG A 173 1.35 14.42 -6.44
C ARG A 173 2.76 13.81 -6.38
N GLY A 174 2.88 12.49 -6.45
CA GLY A 174 4.16 11.78 -6.43
C GLY A 174 4.94 11.85 -5.11
N LEU A 175 4.28 12.24 -3.99
CA LEU A 175 4.93 12.46 -2.70
C LEU A 175 5.61 11.22 -2.10
N LEU A 176 5.17 10.03 -2.52
CA LEU A 176 5.59 8.75 -1.97
C LEU A 176 6.19 7.84 -3.05
N ASP A 177 6.45 8.34 -4.26
CA ASP A 177 6.85 7.52 -5.41
C ASP A 177 8.19 6.82 -5.15
N ASP A 178 9.16 7.54 -4.58
CA ASP A 178 10.48 7.00 -4.19
C ASP A 178 10.39 5.90 -3.11
N HIS A 179 9.26 5.81 -2.41
CA HIS A 179 8.97 4.83 -1.37
C HIS A 179 7.76 3.94 -1.70
N ARG A 180 7.32 3.92 -2.97
CA ARG A 180 6.04 3.31 -3.39
C ARG A 180 5.92 1.87 -2.94
N TYR A 181 6.92 1.03 -3.20
CA TYR A 181 6.85 -0.38 -2.83
C TYR A 181 6.67 -0.57 -1.32
N THR A 182 7.46 0.14 -0.51
CA THR A 182 7.39 0.08 0.96
C THR A 182 6.04 0.53 1.48
N MET A 183 5.58 1.70 1.03
CA MET A 183 4.30 2.26 1.47
C MET A 183 3.10 1.46 0.98
N ALA A 184 3.11 0.97 -0.25
CA ALA A 184 2.06 0.09 -0.75
C ALA A 184 2.01 -1.22 0.05
N ALA A 185 3.17 -1.79 0.40
CA ALA A 185 3.25 -3.03 1.17
C ALA A 185 2.58 -2.97 2.54
N LYS A 186 2.52 -1.79 3.18
CA LYS A 186 1.86 -1.59 4.48
C LYS A 186 0.39 -1.98 4.48
N LEU A 187 -0.31 -1.79 3.35
CA LEU A 187 -1.73 -2.16 3.23
C LEU A 187 -1.91 -3.68 3.46
N GLY A 188 -0.88 -4.42 3.05
CA GLY A 188 -0.67 -5.83 3.31
C GLY A 188 -1.44 -6.74 2.36
N THR A 189 -1.07 -8.02 2.40
CA THR A 189 -1.56 -9.05 1.47
C THR A 189 -2.16 -10.23 2.23
N SER A 190 -3.21 -9.98 3.00
CA SER A 190 -3.86 -10.98 3.86
C SER A 190 -5.05 -11.62 3.16
N GLU A 191 -5.18 -12.94 3.25
CA GLU A 191 -6.37 -13.68 2.78
C GLU A 191 -7.64 -13.28 3.54
N ARG A 192 -7.50 -12.61 4.69
CA ARG A 192 -8.60 -12.09 5.49
C ARG A 192 -8.65 -10.58 5.43
N LEU A 193 -9.85 -10.05 5.20
CA LEU A 193 -10.12 -8.62 5.24
C LEU A 193 -9.93 -8.09 6.67
N GLU A 194 -8.89 -7.29 6.87
CA GLU A 194 -8.55 -6.66 8.15
C GLU A 194 -8.79 -5.14 8.07
N VAL A 195 -10.06 -4.73 7.99
CA VAL A 195 -10.46 -3.33 7.78
C VAL A 195 -9.75 -2.36 8.72
N ASP A 196 -9.66 -2.69 10.01
CA ASP A 196 -9.03 -1.80 10.98
C ASP A 196 -7.53 -1.60 10.69
N ARG A 197 -6.82 -2.66 10.29
CA ARG A 197 -5.40 -2.60 9.94
C ARG A 197 -5.18 -1.80 8.67
N MET A 198 -6.01 -2.05 7.66
CA MET A 198 -5.96 -1.30 6.38
C MET A 198 -6.28 0.18 6.62
N CYS A 199 -7.27 0.51 7.46
CA CYS A 199 -7.51 1.87 7.90
C CYS A 199 -6.29 2.47 8.62
N SER A 200 -5.62 1.74 9.52
CA SER A 200 -4.40 2.21 10.16
C SER A 200 -3.30 2.54 9.14
N THR A 201 -3.12 1.70 8.12
CA THR A 201 -2.22 2.03 7.00
C THR A 201 -2.65 3.31 6.29
N MET A 202 -3.93 3.45 5.96
CA MET A 202 -4.44 4.64 5.27
C MET A 202 -4.25 5.93 6.10
N ALA A 203 -4.15 5.84 7.43
CA ALA A 203 -3.83 7.01 8.26
C ALA A 203 -2.45 7.58 7.99
N GLU A 204 -1.47 6.76 7.63
CA GLU A 204 -0.15 7.25 7.26
C GLU A 204 -0.19 8.05 5.96
N PHE A 205 -1.00 7.63 4.99
CA PHE A 205 -1.24 8.42 3.78
C PHE A 205 -1.94 9.75 4.09
N ASN A 206 -2.87 9.74 5.03
CA ASN A 206 -3.51 10.98 5.52
C ASN A 206 -2.48 11.89 6.22
N ALA A 207 -1.59 11.34 7.05
CA ALA A 207 -0.52 12.09 7.68
C ALA A 207 0.46 12.67 6.64
N ALA A 208 0.88 11.88 5.65
CA ALA A 208 1.71 12.34 4.54
C ALA A 208 1.05 13.50 3.79
N LYS A 209 -0.25 13.41 3.50
CA LYS A 209 -1.02 14.52 2.93
C LYS A 209 -1.00 15.76 3.83
N LEU A 210 -1.26 15.59 5.13
CA LEU A 210 -1.27 16.69 6.10
C LEU A 210 0.07 17.43 6.15
N LEU A 211 1.17 16.68 6.21
CA LEU A 211 2.53 17.22 6.23
C LEU A 211 2.86 17.96 4.92
N ALA A 212 2.54 17.35 3.77
CA ALA A 212 2.76 17.98 2.47
C ALA A 212 1.92 19.23 2.25
N ASP A 213 0.66 19.25 2.68
CA ASP A 213 -0.22 20.41 2.56
C ASP A 213 0.22 21.57 3.47
N ALA A 214 0.87 21.24 4.59
CA ALA A 214 1.56 22.20 5.44
C ALA A 214 2.92 22.67 4.87
N GLY A 215 3.37 22.12 3.74
CA GLY A 215 4.62 22.51 3.07
C GLY A 215 5.86 21.84 3.64
N HIS A 216 5.72 20.74 4.39
CA HIS A 216 6.86 19.97 4.91
C HIS A 216 7.29 18.89 3.94
N ASP A 217 8.61 18.79 3.74
CA ASP A 217 9.24 17.60 3.21
C ASP A 217 9.37 16.54 4.33
N PHE A 218 9.20 15.27 3.98
CA PHE A 218 9.27 14.18 4.94
C PHE A 218 9.92 12.94 4.32
N VAL A 219 10.43 12.07 5.19
CA VAL A 219 10.90 10.73 4.84
C VAL A 219 10.03 9.71 5.56
N PRO A 220 9.33 8.80 4.87
CA PRO A 220 8.57 7.73 5.50
C PRO A 220 9.47 6.60 5.98
N GLU A 221 8.96 5.76 6.89
CA GLU A 221 9.56 4.47 7.28
C GLU A 221 11.00 4.59 7.77
N VAL A 222 11.13 5.35 8.86
CA VAL A 222 12.42 5.72 9.41
C VAL A 222 12.88 4.65 10.38
N GLU A 223 13.81 3.80 9.93
CA GLU A 223 14.47 2.83 10.80
C GLU A 223 15.26 3.53 11.91
N MET A 224 15.04 3.08 13.14
CA MET A 224 15.75 3.54 14.33
C MET A 224 16.73 2.47 14.80
N ASP A 225 17.77 2.91 15.52
CA ASP A 225 18.76 1.99 16.13
C ASP A 225 18.13 1.01 17.14
N SER A 226 16.94 1.35 17.67
CA SER A 226 16.15 0.49 18.54
C SER A 226 15.55 -0.73 17.82
N GLY A 227 15.59 -0.76 16.47
CA GLY A 227 14.95 -1.78 15.65
C GLY A 227 13.45 -1.53 15.39
N HIS A 228 12.90 -0.42 15.91
CA HIS A 228 11.57 0.07 15.55
C HIS A 228 11.68 1.07 14.40
N ALA A 229 10.70 1.07 13.49
CA ALA A 229 10.53 2.13 12.51
C ALA A 229 9.49 3.12 13.01
N LEU A 230 9.75 4.41 12.85
CA LEU A 230 8.73 5.46 13.02
C LEU A 230 8.15 5.82 11.64
N ASP A 231 6.89 6.24 11.64
CA ASP A 231 6.15 6.41 10.39
C ASP A 231 6.77 7.49 9.49
N PHE A 232 7.21 8.63 10.06
CA PHE A 232 7.85 9.70 9.30
C PHE A 232 8.95 10.44 10.08
N ARG A 233 9.81 11.14 9.34
CA ARG A 233 10.72 12.19 9.84
C ARG A 233 10.56 13.46 9.01
N VAL A 234 10.43 14.61 9.68
CA VAL A 234 10.36 15.95 9.11
C VAL A 234 11.50 16.79 9.69
N GLY A 235 12.55 17.02 8.91
CA GLY A 235 13.80 17.60 9.44
C GLY A 235 14.33 16.75 10.60
N ASP A 236 14.42 17.35 11.80
CA ASP A 236 14.85 16.66 13.02
C ASP A 236 13.67 16.09 13.83
N THR A 237 12.42 16.35 13.44
CA THR A 237 11.23 15.88 14.15
C THR A 237 10.83 14.48 13.67
N LEU A 238 10.76 13.55 14.62
CA LEU A 238 10.17 12.24 14.40
C LEU A 238 8.65 12.31 14.57
N VAL A 239 7.91 11.64 13.68
CA VAL A 239 6.46 11.67 13.65
C VAL A 239 5.92 10.24 13.65
N GLU A 240 5.02 9.95 14.57
CA GLU A 240 4.28 8.69 14.64
C GLU A 240 2.81 8.94 14.34
N VAL A 241 2.17 7.98 13.68
CA VAL A 241 0.77 8.04 13.30
C VAL A 241 -0.01 6.94 14.03
N THR A 242 -1.20 7.28 14.49
CA THR A 242 -2.12 6.29 15.04
C THR A 242 -3.56 6.60 14.66
N ARG A 243 -4.37 5.55 14.54
CA ARG A 243 -5.76 5.65 14.09
C ARG A 243 -6.70 4.96 15.09
N PRO A 244 -7.56 5.71 15.81
CA PRO A 244 -8.52 5.10 16.71
C PRO A 244 -9.55 4.25 15.95
N LYS A 245 -9.92 3.12 16.55
CA LYS A 245 -11.03 2.29 16.04
C LYS A 245 -12.37 2.98 16.35
N PRO A 246 -13.37 2.87 15.46
CA PRO A 246 -14.70 3.43 15.72
C PRO A 246 -15.30 2.86 17.02
N PRO A 247 -15.84 3.71 17.92
CA PRO A 247 -16.32 3.28 19.23
C PRO A 247 -17.45 2.24 19.17
N ARG A 248 -18.30 2.26 18.13
CA ARG A 248 -19.36 1.25 17.91
C ARG A 248 -18.84 -0.19 17.74
N ARG A 249 -17.53 -0.39 17.52
CA ARG A 249 -16.87 -1.71 17.45
C ARG A 249 -16.24 -2.15 18.78
N ARG A 250 -16.49 -1.46 19.90
CA ARG A 250 -16.03 -1.81 21.26
C ARG A 250 -17.21 -1.95 22.25
N ASN A 251 -17.04 -2.82 23.26
CA ASN A 251 -18.09 -3.20 24.23
C ASN A 251 -18.57 -2.09 25.20
N ALA A 252 -17.89 -0.94 25.28
CA ALA A 252 -18.34 0.27 25.97
C ALA A 252 -17.32 1.39 25.72
N GLY A 253 -17.69 2.48 25.05
CA GLY A 253 -16.77 3.62 24.94
C GLY A 253 -17.33 4.78 24.14
N THR A 254 -17.11 6.00 24.61
CA THR A 254 -17.35 7.21 23.84
C THR A 254 -16.21 7.44 22.84
N PRO A 255 -16.40 8.25 21.79
CA PRO A 255 -15.32 8.61 20.85
C PRO A 255 -14.05 9.13 21.54
N GLN A 256 -14.20 9.92 22.60
CA GLN A 256 -13.08 10.45 23.37
C GLN A 256 -12.30 9.35 24.10
N ALA A 257 -12.99 8.34 24.64
CA ALA A 257 -12.34 7.19 25.25
C ALA A 257 -11.56 6.36 24.21
N ALA A 258 -12.09 6.23 22.99
CA ALA A 258 -11.40 5.54 21.90
C ALA A 258 -10.09 6.25 21.51
N VAL A 259 -10.10 7.59 21.43
CA VAL A 259 -8.88 8.38 21.21
C VAL A 259 -7.86 8.14 22.33
N ARG A 260 -8.24 8.37 23.59
CA ARG A 260 -7.33 8.20 24.75
C ARG A 260 -6.74 6.81 24.85
N GLN A 261 -7.56 5.77 24.65
CA GLN A 261 -7.08 4.39 24.72
C GLN A 261 -6.11 4.06 23.58
N THR A 262 -6.34 4.62 22.40
CA THR A 262 -5.47 4.39 21.24
C THR A 262 -4.11 5.03 21.46
N VAL A 263 -4.08 6.29 21.92
CA VAL A 263 -2.84 6.98 22.30
C VAL A 263 -2.15 6.25 23.44
N GLY A 264 -2.86 5.92 24.51
CA GLY A 264 -2.30 5.21 25.67
C GLY A 264 -1.70 3.84 25.34
N SER A 265 -2.24 3.12 24.35
CA SER A 265 -1.69 1.83 23.91
C SER A 265 -0.42 2.00 23.08
N LYS A 266 -0.27 3.15 22.42
CA LYS A 266 0.88 3.48 21.57
C LYS A 266 2.02 4.05 22.40
N THR A 267 1.70 4.84 23.43
CA THR A 267 2.66 5.39 24.38
C THR A 267 3.33 4.32 25.21
N SER A 268 2.56 3.41 25.81
CA SER A 268 3.08 2.30 26.64
C SER A 268 3.86 1.21 25.87
N GLY A 269 4.39 1.53 24.70
CA GLY A 269 5.04 0.62 23.78
C GLY A 269 6.11 1.31 22.95
N GLN A 270 5.74 1.82 21.78
CA GLN A 270 6.68 2.31 20.77
C GLN A 270 7.24 3.71 21.11
N LEU A 271 6.46 4.55 21.80
CA LEU A 271 6.88 5.90 22.18
C LEU A 271 7.61 5.96 23.53
N ASP A 272 7.52 4.94 24.40
CA ASP A 272 8.35 4.86 25.63
C ASP A 272 9.87 4.89 25.32
N VAL A 273 10.26 4.64 24.07
CA VAL A 273 11.65 4.73 23.58
C VAL A 273 11.97 6.12 22.98
N HIS A 274 10.94 6.88 22.61
CA HIS A 274 10.99 8.15 21.88
C HIS A 274 9.91 9.11 22.40
N ASP A 275 10.01 9.48 23.68
CA ASP A 275 9.03 10.33 24.38
C ASP A 275 8.82 11.70 23.72
N ASP A 276 9.77 12.15 22.88
CA ASP A 276 9.78 13.42 22.16
C ASP A 276 9.17 13.34 20.75
N ALA A 277 8.77 12.15 20.28
CA ALA A 277 8.15 12.02 18.97
C ALA A 277 6.78 12.72 18.91
N PHE A 278 6.55 13.42 17.81
CA PHE A 278 5.30 14.11 17.54
C PHE A 278 4.23 13.12 17.09
N LEU A 279 3.09 13.07 17.80
CA LEU A 279 2.01 12.14 17.51
C LEU A 279 0.91 12.76 16.66
N LEU A 280 0.58 12.11 15.56
CA LEU A 280 -0.59 12.40 14.72
C LEU A 280 -1.68 11.35 14.96
N VAL A 281 -2.82 11.78 15.51
CA VAL A 281 -3.98 10.90 15.76
C VAL A 281 -5.04 11.15 14.70
N ASP A 282 -5.11 10.23 13.73
CA ASP A 282 -6.07 10.27 12.64
C ASP A 282 -7.43 9.71 13.06
N CYS A 283 -8.41 10.59 13.26
CA CYS A 283 -9.82 10.25 13.54
C CYS A 283 -10.67 10.12 12.27
N THR A 284 -10.08 9.97 11.07
CA THR A 284 -10.80 9.78 9.80
C THR A 284 -11.70 8.55 9.79
N SER A 285 -11.46 7.57 10.67
CA SER A 285 -12.33 6.41 10.88
C SER A 285 -13.63 6.73 11.62
N PHE A 286 -13.77 7.93 12.18
CA PHE A 286 -14.95 8.31 12.94
C PHE A 286 -16.04 8.86 12.03
N ARG A 287 -17.28 8.53 12.38
CA ARG A 287 -18.45 9.16 11.78
C ARG A 287 -18.58 10.63 12.19
N ASP A 288 -19.41 11.37 11.48
CA ASP A 288 -19.66 12.79 11.77
C ASP A 288 -20.10 13.04 13.22
N ASP A 289 -21.04 12.24 13.75
CA ASP A 289 -21.50 12.33 15.14
C ASP A 289 -20.37 12.04 16.14
N GLU A 290 -19.55 11.04 15.86
CA GLU A 290 -18.42 10.63 16.68
C GLU A 290 -17.30 11.69 16.70
N TRP A 291 -16.96 12.25 15.54
CA TRP A 291 -15.97 13.33 15.43
C TRP A 291 -16.47 14.62 16.09
N ASN A 292 -17.72 15.00 15.89
CA ASN A 292 -18.29 16.20 16.51
C ASN A 292 -18.19 16.14 18.05
N ALA A 293 -18.35 14.95 18.64
CA ALA A 293 -18.16 14.76 20.08
C ALA A 293 -16.69 14.93 20.52
N VAL A 294 -15.73 14.44 19.74
CA VAL A 294 -14.29 14.65 20.00
C VAL A 294 -13.93 16.13 19.86
N ARG A 295 -14.35 16.76 18.77
CA ARG A 295 -14.10 18.18 18.49
C ARG A 295 -14.68 19.10 19.56
N ALA A 296 -15.87 18.80 20.08
CA ALA A 296 -16.51 19.62 21.10
C ALA A 296 -15.81 19.54 22.46
N GLU A 297 -15.27 18.36 22.81
CA GLU A 297 -14.64 18.13 24.12
C GLU A 297 -13.13 18.31 24.14
N GLN A 298 -12.46 18.15 22.98
CA GLN A 298 -11.00 18.20 22.83
C GLN A 298 -10.26 17.44 23.95
N PRO A 299 -10.49 16.11 24.06
CA PRO A 299 -9.96 15.35 25.18
C PRO A 299 -8.43 15.39 25.23
N ALA A 300 -7.86 15.64 26.41
CA ALA A 300 -6.45 15.33 26.66
C ALA A 300 -6.18 13.84 26.39
N VAL A 301 -5.05 13.56 25.73
CA VAL A 301 -4.72 12.23 25.18
C VAL A 301 -3.55 11.53 25.88
N GLY A 302 -2.83 12.23 26.76
CA GLY A 302 -1.76 11.65 27.59
C GLY A 302 -0.41 11.50 26.90
N HIS A 303 -0.21 12.13 25.74
CA HIS A 303 1.07 12.30 25.04
C HIS A 303 1.17 13.73 24.52
N GLU A 304 2.34 14.35 24.65
CA GLU A 304 2.61 15.69 24.12
C GLU A 304 4.01 15.70 23.49
N PRO A 305 4.18 16.25 22.28
CA PRO A 305 3.17 16.96 21.48
C PRO A 305 2.27 16.02 20.65
N THR A 306 0.98 16.35 20.55
CA THR A 306 -0.01 15.59 19.76
C THR A 306 -0.94 16.50 18.95
N VAL A 307 -1.29 16.09 17.74
CA VAL A 307 -2.41 16.66 16.97
C VAL A 307 -3.45 15.58 16.71
N VAL A 308 -4.70 15.85 17.08
CA VAL A 308 -5.84 15.00 16.80
C VAL A 308 -6.65 15.63 15.68
N PHE A 309 -6.74 14.93 14.55
CA PHE A 309 -7.34 15.47 13.33
C PHE A 309 -8.30 14.49 12.67
N ARG A 310 -9.11 14.99 11.75
CA ARG A 310 -9.95 14.19 10.85
C ARG A 310 -9.86 14.76 9.44
N MET A 311 -9.74 13.89 8.46
CA MET A 311 -9.85 14.23 7.04
C MET A 311 -11.19 13.80 6.47
N ARG A 312 -11.60 14.49 5.42
CA ARG A 312 -12.75 14.19 4.57
C ARG A 312 -12.28 13.99 3.13
N PRO A 313 -13.00 13.19 2.32
CA PRO A 313 -12.63 12.97 0.92
C PRO A 313 -12.65 14.22 0.04
N ASP A 314 -13.28 15.30 0.48
CA ASP A 314 -13.33 16.61 -0.18
C ASP A 314 -12.11 17.50 0.14
N ASP A 315 -11.02 16.88 0.63
CA ASP A 315 -9.76 17.51 1.04
C ASP A 315 -9.86 18.39 2.31
N HIS A 316 -11.02 18.44 2.98
CA HIS A 316 -11.12 19.15 4.26
C HIS A 316 -10.45 18.36 5.38
N ALA A 317 -9.55 19.02 6.11
CA ALA A 317 -8.94 18.54 7.35
C ALA A 317 -9.21 19.52 8.49
N GLU A 318 -9.66 19.01 9.64
CA GLU A 318 -9.79 19.79 10.88
C GLU A 318 -9.29 19.04 12.11
N GLY A 319 -8.86 19.77 13.14
CA GLY A 319 -8.33 19.15 14.37
C GLY A 319 -7.87 20.15 15.43
N TYR A 320 -7.37 19.61 16.54
CA TYR A 320 -6.86 20.38 17.68
C TYR A 320 -5.51 19.82 18.15
N ALA A 321 -4.76 20.66 18.85
CA ALA A 321 -3.44 20.34 19.39
C ALA A 321 -3.51 20.07 20.89
N VAL A 322 -2.61 19.22 21.37
CA VAL A 322 -2.33 18.97 22.78
C VAL A 322 -0.82 19.13 22.98
N GLY A 323 -0.41 20.11 23.78
CA GLY A 323 0.99 20.53 23.96
C GLY A 323 1.50 21.45 22.85
N ASP A 324 2.81 21.73 22.88
CA ASP A 324 3.49 22.62 21.93
C ASP A 324 3.88 21.85 20.65
N VAL A 325 3.10 21.99 19.59
CA VAL A 325 3.32 21.28 18.32
C VAL A 325 4.61 21.76 17.64
N PRO A 326 5.57 20.87 17.34
CA PRO A 326 6.89 21.26 16.82
C PRO A 326 6.88 21.60 15.32
N LEU A 327 5.81 21.26 14.60
CA LEU A 327 5.64 21.51 13.17
C LEU A 327 4.49 22.49 12.93
N ASP A 328 4.69 23.50 12.09
CA ASP A 328 3.60 24.36 11.65
C ASP A 328 2.72 23.60 10.64
N LEU A 329 1.52 23.19 11.06
CA LEU A 329 0.59 22.49 10.19
C LEU A 329 -0.41 23.41 9.47
N GLY A 330 -0.32 24.74 9.66
CA GLY A 330 -1.39 25.69 9.37
C GLY A 330 -2.06 25.55 8.00
N GLY A 331 -1.28 25.38 6.92
CA GLY A 331 -1.81 25.21 5.56
C GLY A 331 -2.54 23.89 5.30
N GLY A 332 -2.26 22.86 6.11
CA GLY A 332 -2.80 21.51 5.96
C GLY A 332 -3.99 21.19 6.87
N ILE A 333 -4.30 22.04 7.87
CA ILE A 333 -5.38 21.77 8.82
C ILE A 333 -6.11 23.02 9.28
N ARG A 334 -7.43 22.91 9.40
CA ARG A 334 -8.26 23.88 10.11
C ARG A 334 -8.29 23.56 11.61
N TRP A 335 -7.71 24.45 12.40
CA TRP A 335 -7.77 24.37 13.86
C TRP A 335 -9.19 24.67 14.38
N VAL A 336 -9.68 23.88 15.35
CA VAL A 336 -11.04 23.98 15.93
C VAL A 336 -11.08 24.23 17.42
#